data_AF-A0AAU7PEX2-F1
#
_entry.id   AF-A0AAU7PEX2-F1
#
_cell.length_a   1.000
_cell.length_b   1.000
_cell.length_c   1.000
_cell.angle_alpha   90.00
_cell.angle_beta   90.00
_cell.angle_gamma   90.00
#
_symmetry.space_group_name_H-M   'P 1'
#
loop_
_entity.id
_entity.type
_entity.pdbx_description
1 polymer ?
#
loop_
_entity_poly.entity_id
_entity_poly.type
_entity_poly.pdbx_seq_one_letter_code
_entity_poly.pdbx_strand_id
1 'polypeptide(L)'
;MRDGVAVAGGRPVTRVAWALLWLALAAFAAEFVRHVYLKYAALESPAYAMFLTRRGWLWCHLGGGAAGIALGTLQFATQRWRRHAWVHRWVGRAYFVGMLVAMLGATGLIASSPAPMVIRVAFAATEVAWLVVASVGLVAIRRGQVGQHRRWMVRAYLVTLAPVIFRIALYAAVGAGIAPSPGTIAALLWASWVVPLLIHKVGSAIANAARRHMRLSAAAAGAGVGMDAG
;
A
#
# COMPACT_ATOMS: atom_id res chain seq x y z
N MET A 1 17.63 49.22 -7.85
CA MET A 1 18.61 48.48 -7.02
C MET A 1 17.82 47.55 -6.11
N ARG A 2 18.06 46.23 -6.23
CA ARG A 2 17.63 45.10 -5.37
C ARG A 2 16.15 44.70 -5.40
N ASP A 3 15.75 43.43 -5.43
CA ASP A 3 16.34 42.15 -5.84
C ASP A 3 15.15 41.17 -5.89
N GLY A 4 15.07 40.36 -6.94
CA GLY A 4 14.00 39.38 -7.13
C GLY A 4 13.99 38.32 -6.05
N VAL A 5 12.84 38.11 -5.40
CA VAL A 5 12.57 36.90 -4.63
C VAL A 5 12.38 35.76 -5.62
N ALA A 6 13.47 35.10 -5.98
CA ALA A 6 13.46 33.86 -6.70
C ALA A 6 12.68 32.82 -5.87
N VAL A 7 11.46 32.52 -6.31
CA VAL A 7 10.68 31.38 -5.82
C VAL A 7 11.52 30.13 -6.09
N ALA A 8 12.08 29.55 -5.03
CA ALA A 8 12.92 28.36 -5.08
C ALA A 8 12.15 27.22 -5.75
N GLY A 9 12.37 27.05 -7.06
CA GLY A 9 11.84 25.94 -7.83
C GLY A 9 12.34 24.62 -7.23
N GLY A 10 11.41 23.77 -6.79
CA GLY A 10 11.73 22.46 -6.24
C GLY A 10 12.78 21.74 -7.09
N ARG A 11 13.91 21.41 -6.44
CA ARG A 11 15.17 21.00 -7.05
C ARG A 11 14.93 19.93 -8.15
N PRO A 12 15.45 20.10 -9.37
CA PRO A 12 15.22 19.17 -10.51
C PRO A 12 15.53 17.71 -10.15
N VAL A 13 16.51 17.49 -9.27
CA VAL A 13 16.85 16.18 -8.67
C VAL A 13 15.66 15.49 -8.02
N THR A 14 14.79 16.21 -7.30
CA THR A 14 13.60 15.61 -6.68
C THR A 14 12.55 15.22 -7.72
N ARG A 15 12.43 15.96 -8.83
CA ARG A 15 11.51 15.61 -9.92
C ARG A 15 11.99 14.39 -10.69
N VAL A 16 13.30 14.31 -10.96
CA VAL A 16 13.94 13.16 -11.60
C VAL A 16 13.83 11.93 -10.70
N ALA A 17 14.15 12.03 -9.41
CA ALA A 17 13.99 10.92 -8.46
C ALA A 17 12.54 10.41 -8.38
N TRP A 18 11.57 11.33 -8.39
CA TRP A 18 10.16 10.95 -8.47
C TRP A 18 9.81 10.26 -9.78
N ALA A 19 10.27 10.78 -10.93
CA ALA A 19 10.02 10.16 -12.24
C ALA A 19 10.63 8.75 -12.32
N LEU A 20 11.86 8.58 -11.81
CA LEU A 20 12.52 7.28 -11.72
C LEU A 20 11.76 6.30 -10.80
N LEU A 21 11.23 6.77 -9.66
CA LEU A 21 10.39 5.96 -8.79
C LEU A 21 9.10 5.50 -9.51
N TRP A 22 8.43 6.40 -10.25
CA TRP A 22 7.23 6.05 -11.02
C TRP A 22 7.54 5.07 -12.15
N LEU A 23 8.66 5.26 -12.86
CA LEU A 23 9.13 4.34 -13.89
C LEU A 23 9.47 2.97 -13.29
N ALA A 24 10.15 2.93 -12.15
CA ALA A 24 10.47 1.68 -11.47
C ALA A 24 9.21 0.93 -11.01
N LEU A 25 8.23 1.64 -10.45
CA LEU A 25 6.95 1.01 -10.07
C LEU A 25 6.13 0.57 -11.28
N ALA A 26 6.11 1.34 -12.36
CA ALA A 26 5.44 0.96 -13.60
C ALA A 26 6.12 -0.27 -14.23
N ALA A 27 7.44 -0.31 -14.28
CA ALA A 27 8.22 -1.44 -14.75
C ALA A 27 7.99 -2.68 -13.86
N PHE A 28 7.98 -2.52 -12.53
CA PHE A 28 7.68 -3.61 -11.62
C PHE A 28 6.24 -4.14 -11.80
N ALA A 29 5.26 -3.26 -11.95
CA ALA A 29 3.88 -3.64 -12.20
C ALA A 29 3.73 -4.35 -13.56
N ALA A 30 4.37 -3.83 -14.61
CA ALA A 30 4.38 -4.43 -15.94
C ALA A 30 5.07 -5.80 -15.94
N GLU A 31 6.22 -5.92 -15.26
CA GLU A 31 6.96 -7.16 -15.11
C GLU A 31 6.15 -8.18 -14.29
N PHE A 32 5.49 -7.74 -13.22
CA PHE A 32 4.58 -8.59 -12.43
C PHE A 32 3.40 -9.07 -13.28
N VAL A 33 2.72 -8.17 -13.99
CA VAL A 33 1.60 -8.52 -14.88
C VAL A 33 2.07 -9.45 -16.00
N ARG A 34 3.24 -9.19 -16.61
CA ARG A 34 3.86 -10.04 -17.64
C ARG A 34 4.17 -11.41 -17.08
N HIS A 35 4.79 -11.50 -15.91
CA HIS A 35 5.17 -12.77 -15.30
C HIS A 35 3.93 -13.59 -14.88
N VAL A 36 2.92 -12.93 -14.33
CA VAL A 36 1.61 -13.53 -14.01
C VAL A 36 0.88 -13.98 -15.27
N TYR A 37 0.82 -13.11 -16.29
CA TYR A 37 0.21 -13.41 -17.57
C TYR A 37 0.90 -14.62 -18.21
N LEU A 38 2.23 -14.60 -18.37
CA LEU A 38 2.96 -15.72 -18.95
C LEU A 38 2.82 -17.02 -18.15
N LYS A 39 2.72 -16.95 -16.82
CA LYS A 39 2.52 -18.13 -15.96
C LYS A 39 1.14 -18.77 -16.11
N TYR A 40 0.12 -17.99 -16.48
CA TYR A 40 -1.29 -18.41 -16.52
C TYR A 40 -1.96 -18.25 -17.89
N ALA A 41 -1.25 -17.77 -18.92
CA ALA A 41 -1.77 -17.59 -20.28
C ALA A 41 -1.75 -18.88 -21.10
N ALA A 42 -0.82 -19.79 -20.82
CA ALA A 42 -0.82 -21.12 -21.41
C ALA A 42 -1.76 -22.04 -20.61
N LEU A 43 -2.82 -22.54 -21.27
CA LEU A 43 -3.78 -23.49 -20.70
C LEU A 43 -3.09 -24.77 -20.17
N GLU A 44 -1.95 -25.12 -20.73
CA GLU A 44 -1.17 -26.32 -20.42
C GLU A 44 -0.17 -26.15 -19.27
N SER A 45 -0.05 -24.95 -18.70
CA SER A 45 0.82 -24.71 -17.53
C SER A 45 0.37 -25.59 -16.35
N PRO A 46 1.25 -26.42 -15.75
CA PRO A 46 0.91 -27.22 -14.57
C PRO A 46 0.39 -26.36 -13.40
N ALA A 47 0.86 -25.11 -13.32
CA ALA A 47 0.40 -24.15 -12.33
C ALA A 47 -1.02 -23.62 -12.63
N TYR A 48 -1.46 -23.60 -13.89
CA TYR A 48 -2.82 -23.22 -14.29
C TYR A 48 -3.80 -24.39 -14.17
N ALA A 49 -3.33 -25.63 -14.40
CA ALA A 49 -4.11 -26.85 -14.25
C ALA A 49 -4.82 -26.94 -12.87
N MET A 50 -4.12 -26.58 -11.80
CA MET A 50 -4.65 -26.54 -10.42
C MET A 50 -5.76 -25.48 -10.19
N PHE A 51 -5.93 -24.53 -11.12
CA PHE A 51 -6.94 -23.48 -11.04
C PHE A 51 -7.98 -23.54 -12.16
N LEU A 52 -7.96 -24.53 -13.05
CA LEU A 52 -8.87 -24.60 -14.21
C LEU A 52 -10.34 -24.45 -13.82
N THR A 53 -10.77 -25.15 -12.76
CA THR A 53 -12.15 -25.10 -12.24
C THR A 53 -12.49 -23.81 -11.48
N ARG A 54 -11.48 -23.01 -11.12
CA ARG A 54 -11.60 -21.78 -10.30
C ARG A 54 -10.90 -20.57 -10.93
N ARG A 55 -10.70 -20.60 -12.25
CA ARG A 55 -9.95 -19.60 -13.01
C ARG A 55 -10.57 -18.21 -12.96
N GLY A 56 -11.90 -18.12 -12.86
CA GLY A 56 -12.61 -16.85 -12.70
C GLY A 56 -12.14 -16.11 -11.44
N TRP A 57 -12.12 -16.83 -10.31
CA TRP A 57 -11.62 -16.29 -9.04
C TRP A 57 -10.15 -15.87 -9.11
N LEU A 58 -9.33 -16.67 -9.80
CA LEU A 58 -7.92 -16.36 -10.02
C LEU A 58 -7.74 -15.05 -10.81
N TRP A 59 -8.43 -14.88 -11.93
CA TRP A 59 -8.32 -13.67 -12.75
C TRP A 59 -8.90 -12.44 -12.06
N CYS A 60 -10.01 -12.55 -11.35
CA CYS A 60 -10.53 -11.47 -10.52
C CYS A 60 -9.49 -11.03 -9.47
N HIS A 61 -8.89 -12.00 -8.76
CA HIS A 61 -7.88 -11.71 -7.76
C HIS A 61 -6.65 -11.01 -8.35
N LEU A 62 -6.08 -11.58 -9.42
CA LEU A 62 -4.87 -11.06 -10.05
C LEU A 62 -5.10 -9.69 -10.70
N GLY A 63 -6.16 -9.56 -11.51
CA GLY A 63 -6.48 -8.33 -12.21
C GLY A 63 -6.83 -7.20 -11.25
N GLY A 64 -7.69 -7.48 -10.27
CA GLY A 64 -8.05 -6.53 -9.22
C GLY A 64 -6.85 -6.11 -8.38
N GLY A 65 -6.00 -7.07 -7.98
CA GLY A 65 -4.81 -6.81 -7.18
C GLY A 65 -3.76 -5.97 -7.92
N ALA A 66 -3.51 -6.27 -9.19
CA ALA A 66 -2.61 -5.49 -10.04
C ALA A 66 -3.10 -4.04 -10.20
N ALA A 67 -4.39 -3.86 -10.47
CA ALA A 67 -5.02 -2.54 -10.52
C ALA A 67 -4.90 -1.81 -9.16
N GLY A 68 -5.14 -2.52 -8.05
CA GLY A 68 -5.01 -1.99 -6.69
C GLY A 68 -3.61 -1.45 -6.38
N ILE A 69 -2.56 -2.20 -6.73
CA ILE A 69 -1.17 -1.76 -6.53
C ILE A 69 -0.86 -0.53 -7.39
N ALA A 70 -1.17 -0.58 -8.69
CA ALA A 70 -0.86 0.50 -9.62
C ALA A 70 -1.62 1.80 -9.25
N LEU A 71 -2.94 1.71 -9.08
CA LEU A 71 -3.78 2.87 -8.77
C LEU A 71 -3.56 3.38 -7.35
N GLY A 72 -3.30 2.47 -6.39
CA GLY A 72 -2.95 2.83 -5.02
C GLY A 72 -1.64 3.60 -4.95
N THR A 73 -0.66 3.25 -5.78
CA THR A 73 0.53 4.10 -5.93
C THR A 73 0.12 5.44 -6.50
N LEU A 74 -0.56 5.47 -7.67
CA LEU A 74 -0.95 6.69 -8.37
C LEU A 74 -1.74 7.68 -7.48
N GLN A 75 -2.50 7.19 -6.51
CA GLN A 75 -3.14 8.01 -5.49
C GLN A 75 -2.16 8.93 -4.74
N PHE A 76 -0.95 8.47 -4.41
CA PHE A 76 0.08 9.30 -3.77
C PHE A 76 0.67 10.35 -4.72
N ALA A 77 0.74 10.08 -6.03
CA ALA A 77 1.12 11.09 -7.02
C ALA A 77 0.07 12.20 -7.12
N THR A 78 -1.20 11.81 -7.22
CA THR A 78 -2.30 12.74 -7.49
C THR A 78 -2.60 13.66 -6.31
N GLN A 79 -2.13 13.34 -5.08
CA GLN A 79 -2.26 14.20 -3.89
C GLN A 79 -1.68 15.62 -4.07
N ARG A 80 -0.65 15.80 -4.92
CA ARG A 80 -0.04 17.12 -5.19
C ARG A 80 -0.75 17.89 -6.30
N TRP A 81 -1.69 17.29 -7.02
CA TRP A 81 -2.34 17.90 -8.17
C TRP A 81 -3.55 18.74 -7.74
N ARG A 82 -3.30 19.88 -7.08
CA ARG A 82 -4.36 20.76 -6.55
C ARG A 82 -5.39 21.16 -7.61
N ARG A 83 -4.95 21.45 -8.84
CA ARG A 83 -5.82 21.83 -9.97
C ARG A 83 -6.64 20.66 -10.54
N HIS A 84 -6.24 19.41 -10.28
CA HIS A 84 -6.85 18.20 -10.85
C HIS A 84 -7.31 17.24 -9.75
N ALA A 85 -7.88 17.77 -8.66
CA ALA A 85 -8.39 16.96 -7.55
C ALA A 85 -9.46 15.93 -7.98
N TRP A 86 -10.15 16.18 -9.10
CA TRP A 86 -11.08 15.22 -9.69
C TRP A 86 -10.37 13.93 -10.12
N VAL A 87 -9.14 14.00 -10.64
CA VAL A 87 -8.35 12.82 -11.02
C VAL A 87 -8.07 11.94 -9.80
N HIS A 88 -7.67 12.56 -8.68
CA HIS A 88 -7.47 11.83 -7.43
C HIS A 88 -8.75 11.06 -7.02
N ARG A 89 -9.92 11.68 -7.15
CA ARG A 89 -11.20 11.04 -6.80
C ARG A 89 -11.51 9.84 -7.70
N TRP A 90 -11.33 9.97 -9.02
CA TRP A 90 -11.62 8.88 -9.95
C TRP A 90 -10.62 7.73 -9.85
N VAL A 91 -9.32 8.04 -9.74
CA VAL A 91 -8.28 7.02 -9.47
C VAL A 91 -8.56 6.31 -8.14
N GLY A 92 -9.04 7.04 -7.12
CA GLY A 92 -9.38 6.46 -5.82
C GLY A 92 -10.56 5.51 -5.92
N ARG A 93 -11.62 5.88 -6.66
CA ARG A 93 -12.76 4.99 -6.94
C ARG A 93 -12.33 3.73 -7.68
N ALA A 94 -11.53 3.88 -8.73
CA ALA A 94 -11.01 2.74 -9.50
C ALA A 94 -10.13 1.82 -8.64
N TYR A 95 -9.28 2.38 -7.78
CA TYR A 95 -8.51 1.62 -6.79
C TYR A 95 -9.41 0.78 -5.87
N PHE A 96 -10.46 1.40 -5.31
CA PHE A 96 -11.40 0.70 -4.41
C PHE A 96 -12.14 -0.42 -5.14
N VAL A 97 -12.67 -0.16 -6.35
CA VAL A 97 -13.36 -1.18 -7.16
C VAL A 97 -12.41 -2.32 -7.51
N GLY A 98 -11.19 -2.02 -7.95
CA GLY A 98 -10.18 -3.03 -8.25
C GLY A 98 -9.87 -3.92 -7.05
N MET A 99 -9.70 -3.32 -5.86
CA MET A 99 -9.46 -4.09 -4.64
C MET A 99 -10.67 -4.93 -4.20
N LEU A 100 -11.90 -4.44 -4.37
CA LEU A 100 -13.10 -5.26 -4.10
C LEU A 100 -13.20 -6.46 -5.04
N VAL A 101 -12.88 -6.28 -6.32
CA VAL A 101 -12.78 -7.40 -7.29
C VAL A 101 -11.66 -8.36 -6.87
N ALA A 102 -10.52 -7.84 -6.40
CA ALA A 102 -9.41 -8.65 -5.94
C ALA A 102 -9.78 -9.53 -4.74
N MET A 103 -10.51 -8.96 -3.77
CA MET A 103 -11.02 -9.64 -2.60
C MET A 103 -12.08 -10.68 -2.95
N LEU A 104 -13.02 -10.35 -3.84
CA LEU A 104 -14.01 -11.34 -4.29
C LEU A 104 -13.34 -12.56 -4.91
N GLY A 105 -12.31 -12.32 -5.74
CA GLY A 105 -11.45 -13.39 -6.27
C GLY A 105 -10.73 -14.17 -5.17
N ALA A 106 -10.10 -13.50 -4.21
CA ALA A 106 -9.39 -14.16 -3.12
C ALA A 106 -10.33 -14.98 -2.22
N THR A 107 -11.52 -14.48 -1.88
CA THR A 107 -12.54 -15.22 -1.13
C THR A 107 -12.91 -16.53 -1.83
N GLY A 108 -13.17 -16.50 -3.14
CA GLY A 108 -13.45 -17.71 -3.93
C GLY A 108 -12.27 -18.69 -3.96
N LEU A 109 -11.04 -18.18 -4.05
CA LEU A 109 -9.83 -19.00 -3.98
C LEU A 109 -9.62 -19.63 -2.59
N ILE A 110 -9.82 -18.87 -1.51
CA ILE A 110 -9.69 -19.34 -0.13
C ILE A 110 -10.76 -20.40 0.17
N ALA A 111 -12.01 -20.18 -0.25
CA ALA A 111 -13.10 -21.10 -0.04
C ALA A 111 -12.88 -22.44 -0.75
N SER A 112 -12.33 -22.42 -1.98
CA SER A 112 -12.06 -23.60 -2.80
C SER A 112 -10.65 -24.19 -2.62
N SER A 113 -9.85 -23.66 -1.69
CA SER A 113 -8.45 -24.10 -1.53
C SER A 113 -8.33 -25.39 -0.70
N PRO A 114 -7.53 -26.37 -1.15
CA PRO A 114 -7.18 -27.54 -0.33
C PRO A 114 -6.12 -27.22 0.75
N ALA A 115 -5.67 -25.96 0.85
CA ALA A 115 -4.65 -25.56 1.80
C ALA A 115 -5.11 -25.79 3.26
N PRO A 116 -4.17 -26.09 4.17
CA PRO A 116 -4.45 -26.17 5.60
C PRO A 116 -5.21 -24.95 6.14
N MET A 117 -6.10 -25.19 7.10
CA MET A 117 -6.97 -24.16 7.68
C MET A 117 -6.19 -22.93 8.17
N VAL A 118 -5.03 -23.15 8.79
CA VAL A 118 -4.17 -22.07 9.31
C VAL A 118 -3.73 -21.07 8.22
N ILE A 119 -3.46 -21.56 7.00
CA ILE A 119 -3.11 -20.71 5.86
C ILE A 119 -4.34 -19.96 5.34
N ARG A 120 -5.47 -20.67 5.20
CA ARG A 120 -6.74 -20.08 4.74
C ARG A 120 -7.20 -18.95 5.66
N VAL A 121 -7.08 -19.14 6.98
CA VAL A 121 -7.37 -18.12 7.99
C VAL A 121 -6.44 -16.92 7.88
N ALA A 122 -5.14 -17.14 7.67
CA ALA A 122 -4.18 -16.03 7.50
C ALA A 122 -4.48 -15.18 6.24
N PHE A 123 -4.90 -15.81 5.14
CA PHE A 123 -5.34 -15.09 3.95
C PHE A 123 -6.64 -14.31 4.21
N ALA A 124 -7.65 -14.94 4.81
CA ALA A 124 -8.92 -14.28 5.14
C ALA A 124 -8.71 -13.09 6.09
N ALA A 125 -7.82 -13.24 7.09
CA ALA A 125 -7.45 -12.16 7.99
C ALA A 125 -6.82 -10.96 7.24
N THR A 126 -6.06 -11.22 6.19
CA THR A 126 -5.48 -10.16 5.34
C THR A 126 -6.57 -9.39 4.58
N GLU A 127 -7.59 -10.09 4.06
CA GLU A 127 -8.75 -9.45 3.41
C GLU A 127 -9.52 -8.58 4.41
N VAL A 128 -9.81 -9.12 5.60
CA VAL A 128 -10.52 -8.39 6.67
C VAL A 128 -9.72 -7.18 7.11
N ALA A 129 -8.40 -7.32 7.30
CA ALA A 129 -7.52 -6.21 7.65
C ALA A 129 -7.62 -5.08 6.63
N TRP A 130 -7.58 -5.40 5.33
CA TRP A 130 -7.72 -4.40 4.25
C TRP A 130 -9.09 -3.73 4.30
N LEU A 131 -10.17 -4.52 4.44
CA LEU A 131 -11.54 -4.01 4.47
C LEU A 131 -11.74 -3.02 5.62
N VAL A 132 -11.23 -3.35 6.81
CA VAL A 132 -11.31 -2.49 7.99
C VAL A 132 -10.58 -1.18 7.75
N VAL A 133 -9.30 -1.21 7.37
CA VAL A 133 -8.52 0.03 7.22
C VAL A 133 -9.04 0.92 6.09
N ALA A 134 -9.51 0.30 4.99
CA ALA A 134 -10.05 1.02 3.85
C ALA A 134 -11.43 1.63 4.18
N SER A 135 -12.29 0.91 4.90
CA SER A 135 -13.60 1.40 5.34
C SER A 135 -13.48 2.57 6.29
N VAL A 136 -12.57 2.51 7.27
CA VAL A 136 -12.32 3.63 8.18
C VAL A 136 -11.82 4.86 7.41
N GLY A 137 -10.93 4.67 6.43
CA GLY A 137 -10.48 5.74 5.54
C GLY A 137 -11.62 6.37 4.73
N LEU A 138 -12.56 5.54 4.26
CA LEU A 138 -13.71 6.00 3.48
C LEU A 138 -14.75 6.73 4.35
N VAL A 139 -14.99 6.26 5.58
CA VAL A 139 -15.84 6.96 6.56
C VAL A 139 -15.23 8.32 6.92
N ALA A 140 -13.91 8.38 7.13
CA ALA A 140 -13.22 9.62 7.45
C ALA A 140 -13.39 10.69 6.36
N ILE A 141 -13.28 10.34 5.07
CA ILE A 141 -13.47 11.31 3.99
C ILE A 141 -14.93 11.74 3.84
N ARG A 142 -15.90 10.84 4.07
CA ARG A 142 -17.32 11.20 4.10
C ARG A 142 -17.66 12.19 5.21
N ARG A 143 -16.92 12.14 6.33
CA ARG A 143 -17.01 13.10 7.44
C ARG A 143 -16.17 14.38 7.22
N GLY A 144 -15.61 14.59 6.03
CA GLY A 144 -14.74 15.75 5.74
C GLY A 144 -13.38 15.71 6.43
N GLN A 145 -13.02 14.60 7.10
CA GLN A 145 -11.78 14.48 7.87
C GLN A 145 -10.60 14.07 6.98
N VAL A 146 -10.19 14.97 6.09
CA VAL A 146 -9.14 14.72 5.07
C VAL A 146 -7.83 14.21 5.67
N GLY A 147 -7.41 14.79 6.80
CA GLY A 147 -6.19 14.36 7.49
C GLY A 147 -6.28 12.93 8.03
N GLN A 148 -7.44 12.52 8.54
CA GLN A 148 -7.67 11.16 9.02
C GLN A 148 -7.78 10.19 7.83
N HIS A 149 -8.53 10.54 6.79
CA HIS A 149 -8.61 9.78 5.54
C HIS A 149 -7.21 9.45 5.00
N ARG A 150 -6.33 10.46 4.84
CA ARG A 150 -4.98 10.27 4.32
C ARG A 150 -4.17 9.26 5.15
N ARG A 151 -4.28 9.31 6.48
CA ARG A 151 -3.59 8.36 7.38
C ARG A 151 -4.10 6.93 7.22
N TRP A 152 -5.41 6.74 7.07
CA TRP A 152 -5.99 5.41 6.87
C TRP A 152 -5.73 4.87 5.47
N MET A 153 -5.69 5.72 4.44
CA MET A 153 -5.34 5.27 3.08
C MET A 153 -3.88 4.82 2.98
N VAL A 154 -2.95 5.38 3.76
CA VAL A 154 -1.59 4.83 3.88
C VAL A 154 -1.64 3.40 4.45
N ARG A 155 -2.42 3.17 5.51
CA ARG A 155 -2.57 1.83 6.11
C ARG A 155 -3.20 0.85 5.11
N ALA A 156 -4.26 1.25 4.41
CA ALA A 156 -4.89 0.46 3.36
C ALA A 156 -3.91 0.08 2.25
N TYR A 157 -3.06 1.01 1.85
CA TYR A 157 -2.05 0.72 0.83
C TYR A 157 -0.96 -0.24 1.35
N LEU A 158 -0.53 -0.11 2.61
CA LEU A 158 0.40 -1.07 3.21
C LEU A 158 -0.19 -2.50 3.22
N VAL A 159 -1.48 -2.66 3.54
CA VAL A 159 -2.15 -3.97 3.48
C VAL A 159 -2.32 -4.44 2.02
N THR A 160 -2.53 -3.52 1.07
CA THR A 160 -2.57 -3.85 -0.38
C THR A 160 -1.27 -4.50 -0.86
N LEU A 161 -0.13 -4.09 -0.29
CA LEU A 161 1.19 -4.63 -0.59
C LEU A 161 1.51 -5.94 0.16
N ALA A 162 0.65 -6.41 1.06
CA ALA A 162 0.88 -7.60 1.86
C ALA A 162 1.25 -8.85 1.02
N PRO A 163 0.58 -9.16 -0.11
CA PRO A 163 0.97 -10.30 -0.95
C PRO A 163 2.38 -10.16 -1.57
N VAL A 164 2.84 -8.92 -1.79
CA VAL A 164 4.20 -8.66 -2.29
C VAL A 164 5.22 -8.90 -1.18
N ILE A 165 4.97 -8.35 0.02
CA ILE A 165 5.84 -8.55 1.19
C ILE A 165 5.91 -10.03 1.57
N PHE A 166 4.78 -10.74 1.56
CA PHE A 166 4.73 -12.17 1.82
C PHE A 166 5.65 -12.96 0.88
N ARG A 167 5.61 -12.68 -0.44
CA ARG A 167 6.47 -13.37 -1.41
C ARG A 167 7.96 -13.11 -1.17
N ILE A 168 8.33 -11.85 -0.91
CA ILE A 168 9.71 -11.49 -0.58
C ILE A 168 10.17 -12.25 0.67
N ALA A 169 9.36 -12.24 1.73
CA ALA A 169 9.69 -12.90 2.98
C ALA A 169 9.75 -14.43 2.84
N LEU A 170 8.86 -15.03 2.04
CA LEU A 170 8.85 -16.46 1.76
C LEU A 170 10.11 -16.89 1.00
N TYR A 171 10.50 -16.16 -0.05
CA TYR A 171 11.73 -16.46 -0.80
C TYR A 171 12.97 -16.27 0.06
N ALA A 172 13.00 -15.24 0.91
CA ALA A 172 14.09 -15.05 1.86
C ALA A 172 14.18 -16.20 2.87
N ALA A 173 13.05 -16.67 3.42
CA ALA A 173 13.02 -17.79 4.34
C ALA A 173 13.50 -19.09 3.69
N VAL A 174 13.03 -19.40 2.49
CA VAL A 174 13.48 -20.58 1.73
C VAL A 174 14.97 -20.49 1.39
N GLY A 175 15.45 -19.32 0.96
CA GLY A 175 16.87 -19.08 0.70
C GLY A 175 17.75 -19.23 1.95
N ALA A 176 17.20 -18.98 3.14
CA ALA A 176 17.85 -19.22 4.42
C ALA A 176 17.72 -20.66 4.94
N GLY A 177 17.19 -21.59 4.13
CA GLY A 177 17.02 -23.00 4.50
C GLY A 177 15.80 -23.30 5.37
N ILE A 178 14.89 -22.33 5.56
CA ILE A 178 13.66 -22.54 6.32
C ILE A 178 12.61 -23.20 5.43
N ALA A 179 12.20 -24.42 5.79
CA ALA A 179 11.16 -25.13 5.07
C ALA A 179 9.80 -24.39 5.14
N PRO A 180 9.06 -24.29 4.03
CA PRO A 180 7.78 -23.59 3.97
C PRO A 180 6.64 -24.45 4.55
N SER A 181 6.73 -24.74 5.86
CA SER A 181 5.66 -25.44 6.58
C SER A 181 4.36 -24.61 6.59
N PRO A 182 3.18 -25.24 6.80
CA PRO A 182 1.93 -24.49 6.92
C PRO A 182 1.96 -23.39 7.99
N GLY A 183 2.64 -23.66 9.11
CA GLY A 183 2.85 -22.68 10.18
C GLY A 183 3.74 -21.51 9.73
N THR A 184 4.86 -21.81 9.07
CA THR A 184 5.76 -20.79 8.51
C THR A 184 5.04 -19.89 7.50
N ILE A 185 4.30 -20.49 6.57
CA ILE A 185 3.54 -19.75 5.55
C ILE A 185 2.51 -18.83 6.22
N ALA A 186 1.74 -19.36 7.17
CA ALA A 186 0.75 -18.56 7.88
C ALA A 186 1.39 -17.42 8.66
N ALA A 187 2.49 -17.66 9.38
CA ALA A 187 3.21 -16.65 10.12
C ALA A 187 3.72 -15.52 9.21
N LEU A 188 4.29 -15.86 8.06
CA LEU A 188 4.75 -14.89 7.07
C LEU A 188 3.59 -14.08 6.47
N LEU A 189 2.41 -14.69 6.26
CA LEU A 189 1.21 -13.98 5.81
C LEU A 189 0.76 -12.94 6.85
N TRP A 190 0.68 -13.30 8.14
CA TRP A 190 0.37 -12.34 9.20
C TRP A 190 1.40 -11.22 9.27
N ALA A 191 2.69 -11.57 9.25
CA ALA A 191 3.78 -10.61 9.30
C ALA A 191 3.75 -9.62 8.13
N SER A 192 3.31 -10.06 6.95
CA SER A 192 3.33 -9.27 5.72
C SER A 192 2.54 -7.97 5.76
N TRP A 193 1.54 -7.87 6.64
CA TRP A 193 0.76 -6.64 6.85
C TRP A 193 0.85 -6.12 8.29
N VAL A 194 1.00 -6.97 9.30
CA VAL A 194 1.14 -6.53 10.70
C VAL A 194 2.42 -5.72 10.88
N VAL A 195 3.56 -6.22 10.39
CA VAL A 195 4.85 -5.55 10.57
C VAL A 195 4.88 -4.18 9.88
N PRO A 196 4.49 -4.02 8.60
CA PRO A 196 4.40 -2.70 7.98
C PRO A 196 3.47 -1.73 8.70
N LEU A 197 2.32 -2.19 9.20
CA LEU A 197 1.39 -1.34 9.96
C LEU A 197 1.99 -0.89 11.30
N LEU A 198 2.69 -1.78 12.01
CA LEU A 198 3.39 -1.47 13.25
C LEU A 198 4.51 -0.45 13.01
N ILE A 199 5.36 -0.67 12.00
CA ILE A 199 6.41 0.26 11.61
C ILE A 199 5.81 1.64 11.30
N HIS A 200 4.73 1.68 10.50
CA HIS A 200 4.05 2.94 10.18
C HIS A 200 3.49 3.64 11.43
N LYS A 201 2.89 2.88 12.37
CA LYS A 201 2.33 3.42 13.62
C LYS A 201 3.43 4.02 14.50
N VAL A 202 4.50 3.26 14.76
CA VAL A 202 5.63 3.67 15.60
C VAL A 202 6.35 4.87 14.97
N GLY A 203 6.71 4.79 13.69
CA GLY A 203 7.35 5.89 12.99
C GLY A 203 6.52 7.17 12.98
N SER A 204 5.20 7.05 12.81
CA SER A 204 4.29 8.20 12.90
C SER A 204 4.24 8.80 14.30
N ALA A 205 4.25 7.98 15.35
CA ALA A 205 4.24 8.43 16.74
C ALA A 205 5.53 9.20 17.09
N ILE A 206 6.69 8.64 16.75
CA ILE A 206 8.00 9.27 16.96
C ILE A 206 8.05 10.62 16.23
N ALA A 207 7.67 10.66 14.95
CA ALA A 207 7.70 11.89 14.17
C ALA A 207 6.73 12.96 14.71
N ASN A 208 5.58 12.56 15.26
CA ASN A 208 4.65 13.47 15.92
C ASN A 208 5.23 14.04 17.22
N ALA A 209 5.86 13.20 18.05
CA ALA A 209 6.52 13.62 19.28
C ALA A 209 7.65 14.63 19.01
N ALA A 210 8.52 14.34 18.04
CA ALA A 210 9.60 15.24 17.63
C ALA A 210 9.06 16.59 17.13
N ARG A 211 8.01 16.59 16.30
CA ARG A 211 7.36 17.84 15.84
C ARG A 211 6.74 18.63 16.97
N ARG A 212 6.14 17.96 17.97
CA ARG A 212 5.58 18.62 19.15
C ARG A 212 6.68 19.27 19.98
N HIS A 213 7.79 18.56 20.22
CA HIS A 213 8.95 19.10 20.93
C HIS A 213 9.49 20.36 20.24
N MET A 214 9.77 20.30 18.93
CA MET A 214 10.26 21.46 18.17
C MET A 214 9.32 22.67 18.24
N ARG A 215 8.00 22.46 18.18
CA ARG A 215 7.01 23.55 18.30
C ARG A 215 7.01 24.18 19.69
N LEU A 216 7.14 23.38 20.74
CA LEU A 216 7.21 23.88 22.11
C LEU A 216 8.51 24.65 22.35
N SER A 217 9.65 24.13 21.89
CA SER A 217 10.94 24.84 21.98
C SER A 217 10.93 26.16 21.22
N ALA A 218 10.35 26.20 20.01
CA ALA A 218 10.23 27.43 19.23
C ALA A 218 9.29 28.46 19.89
N ALA A 219 8.19 28.01 20.49
CA ALA A 219 7.27 28.88 21.23
C ALA A 219 7.92 29.47 22.49
N ALA A 220 8.69 28.67 23.24
CA ALA A 220 9.43 29.13 24.41
C ALA A 220 10.53 30.15 24.05
N ALA A 221 11.28 29.90 22.96
CA ALA A 221 12.30 30.83 22.47
C ALA A 221 11.68 32.17 22.00
N GLY A 222 10.52 32.13 21.33
CA GLY A 222 9.80 33.34 20.92
C GLY A 222 9.19 34.13 22.08
N ALA A 223 8.81 33.46 23.18
CA ALA A 223 8.30 34.11 24.38
C ALA A 223 9.40 34.80 25.20
N GLY A 224 10.61 34.24 25.25
CA GLY A 224 11.75 34.85 25.94
C GLY A 224 12.20 36.18 25.31
N VAL A 225 12.25 36.24 23.98
CA VAL A 225 12.62 37.47 23.24
C VAL A 225 11.62 38.62 23.44
N GLY A 226 10.37 38.32 23.81
CA GLY A 226 9.34 39.34 24.07
C GLY A 226 9.37 39.96 25.46
N MET A 227 10.03 39.33 26.45
CA MET A 227 10.12 39.85 27.81
C MET A 227 11.35 40.74 28.03
N ASP A 228 12.41 40.58 27.25
CA ASP A 228 13.65 41.36 27.38
C ASP A 228 13.61 42.71 26.63
N ALA A 229 12.47 43.07 26.05
CA ALA A 229 12.26 44.29 25.25
C ALA A 229 11.35 45.34 25.93
N GLY A 230 11.08 45.19 27.24
CA GLY A 230 10.25 46.09 28.05
C GLY A 230 11.04 46.95 29.02
#